data_AF-A0A6S7EXT9-F1
#
_entry.id   AF-A0A6S7EXT9-F1
#
_cell.length_a   1.000
_cell.length_b   1.000
_cell.length_c   1.000
_cell.angle_alpha   90.00
_cell.angle_beta   90.00
_cell.angle_gamma   90.00
#
_symmetry.space_group_name_H-M   'P 1'
#
loop_
_entity.id
_entity.type
_entity.pdbx_description
1 polymer ?
#
loop_
_entity_poly.entity_id
_entity_poly.type
_entity_poly.pdbx_seq_one_letter_code
_entity_poly.pdbx_strand_id
1 'polypeptide(L)'
;MDGWWSLLYQGWTLLTPQGGRIALTALERTCLLCVLCNPSRELRREEFLAVRKRTSMRTLNVAICRLRGKVLLAGARLPLHTVHGMGYVFLGKLRELSDC
;
A
#
# COMPACT_ATOMS: atom_id res chain seq x y z
N MET A 1 -0.62 1.42 18.78
CA MET A 1 -1.83 2.02 18.17
C MET A 1 -2.18 1.17 16.95
N ASP A 2 -2.91 0.10 17.19
CA ASP A 2 -3.11 -1.01 16.25
C ASP A 2 -4.46 -0.89 15.57
N GLY A 3 -4.64 0.18 14.81
CA GLY A 3 -5.87 0.41 14.06
C GLY A 3 -5.85 -0.17 12.65
N TRP A 4 -7.02 -0.21 12.02
CA TRP A 4 -7.19 -0.70 10.66
C TRP A 4 -6.88 0.38 9.62
N TRP A 5 -6.03 0.03 8.66
CA TRP A 5 -5.89 0.74 7.41
C TRP A 5 -6.98 0.25 6.47
N SER A 6 -7.78 1.18 5.95
CA SER A 6 -8.92 0.82 5.11
C SER A 6 -8.79 1.46 3.73
N LEU A 7 -8.87 0.66 2.68
CA LEU A 7 -8.96 1.11 1.31
C LEU A 7 -10.42 1.44 1.00
N LEU A 8 -10.71 2.72 0.77
CA LEU A 8 -12.02 3.25 0.41
C LEU A 8 -12.09 3.51 -1.10
N TYR A 9 -13.31 3.60 -1.62
CA TYR A 9 -13.57 3.88 -3.03
C TYR A 9 -12.80 2.92 -3.92
N GLN A 10 -12.96 1.60 -3.75
CA GLN A 10 -12.25 0.57 -4.52
C GLN A 10 -10.71 0.69 -4.44
N GLY A 11 -10.19 1.21 -3.33
CA GLY A 11 -8.76 1.45 -3.10
C GLY A 11 -8.19 2.71 -3.72
N TRP A 12 -9.01 3.69 -4.09
CA TRP A 12 -8.54 5.02 -4.48
C TRP A 12 -8.14 5.90 -3.30
N THR A 13 -8.66 5.62 -2.09
CA THR A 13 -8.32 6.39 -0.89
C THR A 13 -7.88 5.45 0.23
N LEU A 14 -6.73 5.72 0.84
CA LEU A 14 -6.28 5.04 2.04
C LEU A 14 -6.73 5.82 3.28
N LEU A 15 -7.59 5.20 4.10
CA LEU A 15 -7.95 5.67 5.42
C LEU A 15 -6.92 5.15 6.43
N THR A 16 -6.26 6.07 7.14
CA THR A 16 -5.35 5.74 8.23
C THR A 16 -6.15 5.32 9.47
N PRO A 17 -5.56 4.53 10.38
CA PRO A 17 -6.18 4.19 11.65
C PRO A 17 -6.49 5.39 12.54
N GLN A 18 -5.89 6.55 12.26
CA GLN A 18 -6.11 7.81 12.98
C GLN A 18 -7.21 8.66 12.32
N GLY A 19 -7.87 8.16 11.27
CA GLY A 19 -8.94 8.86 10.54
C GLY A 19 -8.46 9.74 9.37
N GLY A 20 -7.15 9.77 9.09
CA GLY A 20 -6.60 10.52 7.95
C GLY A 20 -6.98 9.89 6.62
N ARG A 21 -7.37 10.69 5.63
CA ARG A 21 -7.71 10.22 4.28
C ARG A 21 -6.60 10.61 3.30
N ILE A 22 -6.08 9.63 2.58
CA ILE A 22 -4.96 9.83 1.66
C ILE A 22 -5.36 9.36 0.27
N ALA A 23 -5.43 10.28 -0.69
CA ALA A 23 -5.65 9.94 -2.08
C ALA A 23 -4.46 9.14 -2.63
N LEU A 24 -4.76 7.97 -3.21
CA LEU A 24 -3.77 7.09 -3.81
C LEU A 24 -3.71 7.32 -5.32
N THR A 25 -2.50 7.29 -5.85
CA THR A 25 -2.29 7.17 -7.30
C THR A 25 -2.58 5.75 -7.74
N ALA A 26 -2.82 5.54 -9.03
CA ALA A 26 -3.04 4.21 -9.59
C ALA A 26 -1.93 3.21 -9.22
N LEU A 27 -0.68 3.68 -9.10
CA LEU A 27 0.46 2.83 -8.74
C LEU A 27 0.43 2.42 -7.27
N GLU A 28 0.20 3.37 -6.36
CA GLU A 28 0.12 3.09 -4.91
C GLU A 28 -1.11 2.21 -4.60
N ARG A 29 -2.24 2.46 -5.26
CA ARG A 29 -3.44 1.61 -5.22
C ARG A 29 -3.09 0.18 -5.61
N THR A 30 -2.43 -0.01 -6.74
CA THR A 30 -2.03 -1.35 -7.20
C THR A 30 -1.14 -2.05 -6.17
N CYS A 31 -0.19 -1.32 -5.57
CA CYS A 31 0.69 -1.89 -4.53
C CYS A 31 -0.13 -2.41 -3.33
N LEU A 32 -1.05 -1.59 -2.83
CA LEU A 32 -1.85 -1.94 -1.65
C LEU A 32 -2.89 -3.04 -1.95
N LEU A 33 -3.48 -3.05 -3.15
CA LEU A 33 -4.37 -4.12 -3.59
C LEU A 33 -3.63 -5.44 -3.75
N CYS A 34 -2.42 -5.45 -4.34
CA CYS A 34 -1.58 -6.64 -4.37
C CYS A 34 -1.32 -7.15 -2.95
N VAL A 35 -0.91 -6.29 -2.02
CA VAL A 35 -0.73 -6.66 -0.60
C VAL A 35 -2.01 -7.24 0.01
N LEU A 36 -3.17 -6.64 -0.27
CA LEU A 36 -4.44 -7.07 0.28
C LEU A 36 -4.86 -8.46 -0.25
N CYS A 37 -4.66 -8.71 -1.55
CA CYS A 37 -4.95 -10.01 -2.17
C CYS A 37 -3.99 -11.12 -1.70
N ASN A 38 -2.82 -10.74 -1.18
CA ASN A 38 -1.86 -11.70 -0.66
C ASN A 38 -2.15 -12.01 0.82
N PRO A 39 -2.40 -13.28 1.20
CA PRO A 39 -2.70 -13.64 2.59
C PRO A 39 -1.54 -13.33 3.54
N SER A 40 -0.30 -13.45 3.04
CA SER A 40 0.92 -13.08 3.77
C SER A 40 1.17 -11.56 3.83
N ARG A 41 0.33 -10.75 3.17
CA ARG A 41 0.48 -9.28 3.02
C ARG A 41 1.83 -8.88 2.42
N GLU A 42 2.33 -9.71 1.53
CA GLU A 42 3.59 -9.53 0.84
C GLU A 42 3.34 -8.91 -0.54
N LEU A 43 4.05 -7.83 -0.84
CA LEU A 43 4.21 -7.32 -2.18
C LEU A 43 5.50 -7.89 -2.76
N ARG A 44 5.37 -9.02 -3.46
CA ARG A 44 6.49 -9.62 -4.17
C ARG A 44 6.79 -8.83 -5.44
N ARG A 45 8.07 -8.64 -5.70
CA ARG A 45 8.53 -7.86 -6.87
C ARG A 45 8.06 -8.50 -8.17
N GLU A 46 8.21 -9.82 -8.29
CA GLU A 46 7.77 -10.59 -9.45
C GLU A 46 6.27 -10.46 -9.72
N GLU A 47 5.43 -10.63 -8.69
CA GLU A 47 3.97 -10.51 -8.78
C GLU A 47 3.54 -9.11 -9.22
N PHE A 48 4.18 -8.09 -8.65
CA PHE A 48 3.89 -6.71 -9.00
C PHE A 48 4.30 -6.38 -10.45
N LEU A 49 5.45 -6.88 -10.89
CA LEU A 49 5.91 -6.74 -12.27
C LEU A 49 5.03 -7.54 -13.24
N ALA A 50 4.45 -8.67 -12.82
CA ALA A 50 3.48 -9.43 -13.61
C ALA A 50 2.19 -8.64 -13.82
N VAL A 51 1.65 -8.02 -12.76
CA VAL A 51 0.46 -7.15 -12.82
C VAL A 51 0.74 -5.87 -13.62
N ARG A 52 1.94 -5.31 -13.51
CA ARG A 52 2.38 -4.11 -14.24
C ARG A 52 3.71 -4.33 -14.97
N LYS A 53 3.65 -5.00 -16.12
CA LYS A 53 4.81 -5.30 -16.99
C LYS A 53 5.65 -4.07 -17.40
N ARG A 54 5.06 -2.87 -17.39
CA ARG A 54 5.75 -1.60 -17.73
C ARG A 54 6.34 -0.86 -16.53
N THR A 55 6.22 -1.40 -15.32
CA THR A 55 6.72 -0.70 -14.11
C THR A 55 8.10 -1.20 -13.75
N SER A 56 9.00 -0.29 -13.40
CA SER A 56 10.35 -0.66 -12.96
C SER A 56 10.43 -0.73 -11.43
N MET A 57 11.44 -1.42 -10.92
CA MET A 57 11.76 -1.43 -9.50
C MET A 57 12.01 -0.02 -8.93
N ARG A 58 12.59 0.88 -9.73
CA ARG A 58 12.77 2.29 -9.35
C ARG A 58 11.41 2.97 -9.15
N THR A 59 10.48 2.78 -10.07
CA THR A 59 9.14 3.36 -10.00
C THR A 59 8.38 2.86 -8.76
N LEU A 60 8.47 1.56 -8.45
CA LEU A 60 7.89 0.98 -7.23
C LEU A 60 8.48 1.64 -5.97
N ASN A 61 9.80 1.72 -5.85
CA ASN A 61 10.47 2.38 -4.73
C ASN A 61 10.00 3.84 -4.56
N VAL A 62 9.91 4.60 -5.66
CA VAL A 62 9.44 5.99 -5.64
C VAL A 62 7.98 6.06 -5.18
N ALA A 63 7.12 5.16 -5.63
CA ALA A 63 5.72 5.10 -5.20
C ALA A 63 5.61 4.84 -3.69
N ILE A 64 6.38 3.88 -3.16
CA ILE A 64 6.43 3.60 -1.73
C ILE A 64 6.94 4.81 -0.94
N CYS A 65 8.00 5.48 -1.39
CA CYS A 65 8.51 6.68 -0.74
C CYS A 65 7.49 7.82 -0.72
N ARG A 66 6.79 8.05 -1.85
CA ARG A 66 5.72 9.05 -1.94
C ARG A 66 4.56 8.72 -1.02
N LEU A 67 4.12 7.45 -0.99
CA LEU A 67 3.07 6.99 -0.09
C LEU A 67 3.46 7.22 1.37
N ARG A 68 4.69 6.85 1.76
CA ARG A 68 5.22 7.09 3.12
C ARG A 68 5.20 8.58 3.48
N GLY A 69 5.59 9.46 2.54
CA GLY A 69 5.52 10.91 2.73
C GLY A 69 4.08 11.39 2.95
N LYS A 70 3.14 10.97 2.11
CA LYS A 70 1.72 11.35 2.26
C LYS A 70 1.11 10.87 3.57
N VAL A 71 1.45 9.65 3.96
CA VAL A 71 0.99 9.05 5.23
C VAL A 71 1.57 9.80 6.43
N LEU A 72 2.84 10.18 6.34
CA LEU A 72 3.51 10.99 7.38
C LEU A 72 2.88 12.38 7.51
N LEU A 73 2.54 13.03 6.39
CA LEU A 73 1.81 14.30 6.40
C LEU A 73 0.41 14.18 7.03
N ALA A 74 -0.22 13.01 6.92
CA ALA A 74 -1.49 12.71 7.58
C ALA A 74 -1.32 12.31 9.07
N GLY A 75 -0.13 12.46 9.66
CA GLY A 75 0.15 12.17 11.08
C GLY A 75 0.36 10.68 11.39
N ALA A 76 0.31 9.81 10.38
CA ALA A 76 0.46 8.37 10.56
C ALA A 76 1.79 7.88 10.00
N ARG A 77 2.17 6.64 10.34
CA ARG A 77 3.34 5.97 9.75
C ARG A 77 2.89 4.71 9.05
N LEU A 78 3.19 4.61 7.76
CA LEU A 78 2.84 3.44 6.96
C LEU A 78 3.61 2.21 7.49
N PRO A 79 2.92 1.14 7.93
CA PRO A 79 3.57 -0.07 8.46
C PRO A 79 3.98 -0.99 7.30
N LEU A 80 4.79 -0.45 6.39
CA LEU A 80 5.35 -1.19 5.26
C LEU A 80 6.84 -1.40 5.49
N HIS A 81 7.26 -2.66 5.56
CA HIS A 81 8.63 -3.09 5.77
C HIS A 81 9.24 -3.59 4.48
N THR A 82 10.50 -3.23 4.22
CA THR A 82 11.22 -3.73 3.04
C THR A 82 11.97 -4.99 3.42
N VAL A 83 11.70 -6.10 2.73
CA VAL A 83 12.39 -7.38 2.95
C VAL A 83 13.39 -7.59 1.82
N HIS A 84 14.66 -7.79 2.19
CA HIS A 84 15.73 -8.01 1.21
C HIS A 84 15.45 -9.30 0.41
N GLY A 85 15.53 -9.24 -0.91
CA GLY A 85 15.23 -10.38 -1.80
C GLY A 85 13.75 -10.62 -2.13
N MET A 86 12.80 -10.25 -1.27
CA MET A 86 11.38 -10.56 -1.47
C MET A 86 10.55 -9.38 -2.00
N GLY A 87 10.78 -8.16 -1.48
CA GLY A 87 9.98 -6.99 -1.83
C GLY A 87 9.58 -6.17 -0.61
N TYR A 88 8.27 -6.04 -0.38
CA TYR A 88 7.72 -5.31 0.76
C TYR A 88 6.67 -6.13 1.49
N VAL A 89 6.55 -5.95 2.79
CA VAL A 89 5.56 -6.61 3.64
C VAL A 89 4.78 -5.56 4.41
N PHE A 90 3.46 -5.69 4.43
CA PHE A 90 2.61 -4.82 5.22
C PHE A 90 2.35 -5.45 6.59
N LEU A 91 2.98 -4.87 7.61
CA LEU A 91 2.93 -5.36 9.00
C LEU A 91 1.68 -4.90 9.75
N GLY A 92 0.88 -4.00 9.17
CA GLY A 92 -0.36 -3.51 9.77
C GLY A 92 -1.58 -4.34 9.39
N LYS A 93 -2.73 -3.99 9.95
CA LYS A 93 -4.04 -4.50 9.53
C LYS A 93 -4.55 -3.69 8.34
N LEU A 94 -4.63 -4.31 7.16
CA LEU A 94 -5.18 -3.71 5.94
C LEU A 94 -6.48 -4.41 5.56
N ARG A 95 -7.49 -3.63 5.18
CA ARG A 95 -8.77 -4.11 4.63
C ARG A 95 -9.22 -3.22 3.48
N GLU A 96 -10.03 -3.77 2.58
CA GLU A 96 -10.81 -2.96 1.63
C GLU A 96 -12.23 -2.80 2.16
N LEU A 97 -12.73 -1.56 2.06
CA LEU A 97 -14.10 -1.19 2.30
C LEU A 97 -14.65 -0.74 0.95
N SER A 98 -15.32 -1.66 0.28
CA SER A 98 -16.17 -1.34 -0.85
C SER A 98 -17.42 -0.69 -0.26
N ASP A 99 -17.53 0.63 -0.39
CA ASP A 99 -18.77 1.35 -0.07
C ASP A 99 -19.87 0.74 -0.95
N CYS A 100 -20.94 0.24 -0.32
CA CYS A 100 -22.06 -0.43 -0.99
C CYS A 100 -22.90 0.54 -1.82
#